data_AF-A0A954GPA5-F1
#
_entry.id   AF-A0A954GPA5-F1
#
_cell.length_a   1.000
_cell.length_b   1.000
_cell.length_c   1.000
_cell.angle_alpha   90.00
_cell.angle_beta   90.00
_cell.angle_gamma   90.00
#
_symmetry.space_group_name_H-M   'P 1'
#
loop_
_entity.id
_entity.type
_entity.pdbx_description
1 polymer ?
#
loop_
_entity_poly.entity_id
_entity_poly.type
_entity_poly.pdbx_seq_one_letter_code
_entity_poly.pdbx_strand_id
1 'polypeptide(L)' 'TVIVGHTAQKSGEPLNAGHFICIDTWVYGNGWLTCLDVESGQYWQANEKGDTRTDWLTTPEA' A
#
# COMPACT_ATOMS: atom_id res chain seq x y z
N THR A 1 -13.62 6.53 -3.45
CA THR A 1 -12.54 5.51 -3.47
C THR A 1 -12.81 4.48 -2.41
N VAL A 2 -12.62 3.20 -2.72
CA VAL A 2 -12.74 2.10 -1.73
C VAL A 2 -11.35 1.61 -1.36
N ILE A 3 -11.08 1.42 -0.08
CA ILE A 3 -9.82 0.82 0.39
C ILE A 3 -10.04 -0.68 0.53
N VAL A 4 -9.21 -1.47 -0.16
CA VAL A 4 -9.33 -2.93 -0.23
C VAL A 4 -8.01 -3.61 0.12
N GLY A 5 -8.07 -4.92 0.36
CA GLY A 5 -6.91 -5.78 0.55
C GLY A 5 -7.16 -7.15 -0.10
N HIS A 6 -6.58 -8.21 0.46
CA HIS A 6 -6.70 -9.62 0.04
C HIS A 6 -5.91 -9.98 -1.23
N THR A 7 -5.87 -9.11 -2.24
CA THR A 7 -5.05 -9.32 -3.44
C THR A 7 -3.66 -8.75 -3.22
N ALA A 8 -2.72 -9.63 -2.87
CA ALA A 8 -1.33 -9.27 -2.58
C ALA A 8 -0.62 -8.52 -3.73
N GLN A 9 -0.24 -7.27 -3.47
CA GLN A 9 0.62 -6.44 -4.30
C GLN A 9 2.08 -6.79 -3.99
N LYS A 10 2.67 -7.70 -4.78
CA LYS A 10 4.03 -8.22 -4.57
C LYS A 10 5.15 -7.24 -4.92
N SER A 11 4.84 -6.11 -5.56
CA SER A 11 5.75 -4.96 -5.68
C SER A 11 6.07 -4.35 -4.31
N GLY A 12 5.21 -4.58 -3.31
CA GLY A 12 5.27 -3.92 -2.02
C GLY A 12 4.69 -2.50 -2.05
N GLU A 13 4.08 -2.08 -3.16
CA GLU A 13 3.48 -0.76 -3.32
C GLU A 13 1.94 -0.87 -3.34
N PRO A 14 1.21 0.07 -2.73
CA PRO A 14 -0.24 0.10 -2.86
C PRO A 14 -0.65 0.35 -4.33
N LEU A 15 -1.68 -0.34 -4.80
CA LEU A 15 -2.23 -0.13 -6.15
C LEU A 15 -3.33 0.93 -6.07
N ASN A 16 -3.15 2.06 -6.76
CA ASN A 16 -4.21 3.05 -6.97
C ASN A 16 -4.85 2.84 -8.36
N ALA A 17 -6.05 2.26 -8.39
CA ALA A 17 -6.81 2.01 -9.62
C ALA A 17 -7.90 3.08 -9.87
N GLY A 18 -7.77 4.26 -9.26
CA GLY A 18 -8.70 5.39 -9.38
C GLY A 18 -9.99 5.23 -8.58
N HIS A 19 -10.69 4.11 -8.72
CA HIS A 19 -11.94 3.83 -8.01
C HIS A 19 -11.72 3.03 -6.72
N PHE A 20 -10.63 2.27 -6.63
CA PHE A 20 -10.20 1.57 -5.42
C PHE A 20 -8.69 1.69 -5.22
N ILE A 21 -8.26 1.56 -3.97
CA ILE A 21 -6.86 1.48 -3.57
C ILE A 21 -6.65 0.16 -2.84
N CYS A 22 -5.75 -0.69 -3.33
CA CYS A 22 -5.38 -1.93 -2.66
C CYS A 22 -4.13 -1.70 -1.80
N ILE A 23 -4.24 -1.87 -0.48
CA ILE A 23 -3.14 -1.68 0.48
C ILE A 23 -2.52 -3.00 0.98
N ASP A 24 -2.98 -4.14 0.47
CA ASP A 24 -2.35 -5.44 0.74
C ASP A 24 -1.02 -5.54 -0.02
N THR A 25 0.05 -5.11 0.63
CA THR A 25 1.41 -5.10 0.08
C THR A 25 2.21 -6.32 0.54
N TRP A 26 1.51 -7.46 0.70
CA TRP A 26 2.09 -8.78 0.92
C TRP A 26 2.81 -8.97 2.27
N VAL A 27 2.24 -8.42 3.35
CA VAL A 27 2.81 -8.47 4.72
C VAL A 27 3.14 -9.88 5.23
N TYR A 28 2.41 -10.92 4.79
CA TYR A 28 2.64 -12.30 5.23
C TYR A 28 3.78 -13.01 4.47
N GLY A 29 4.34 -12.36 3.45
CA GLY A 29 5.49 -12.83 2.66
C GLY A 29 6.70 -11.93 2.87
N ASN A 30 7.35 -11.53 1.77
CA ASN A 30 8.50 -10.61 1.80
C ASN A 30 8.08 -9.14 1.57
N GLY A 31 6.84 -8.80 1.92
CA GLY A 31 6.23 -7.51 1.65
C GLY A 31 6.19 -6.59 2.86
N TRP A 32 5.14 -5.77 2.93
CA TRP A 32 5.01 -4.72 3.93
C TRP A 32 3.61 -4.73 4.55
N LEU A 33 3.52 -4.32 5.82
CA LEU A 33 2.27 -3.86 6.43
C LEU A 33 2.10 -2.39 6.05
N THR A 34 0.97 -2.03 5.43
CA THR A 34 0.71 -0.65 4.98
C THR A 34 -0.32 0.06 5.85
N CYS A 35 0.01 1.29 6.23
CA CYS A 35 -0.92 2.28 6.78
C CYS A 35 -1.05 3.43 5.77
N LEU A 36 -2.27 3.79 5.39
CA LEU A 36 -2.54 4.86 4.43
C LEU A 36 -3.33 5.97 5.14
N ASP A 37 -2.81 7.19 5.07
CA ASP A 37 -3.60 8.40 5.31
C ASP A 37 -4.39 8.75 4.04
N VAL A 38 -5.71 8.60 4.13
CA VAL A 38 -6.62 8.78 2.99
C VAL A 38 -6.85 10.24 2.62
N GLU A 39 -6.55 11.19 3.51
CA GLU A 39 -6.71 12.62 3.22
C GLU A 39 -5.51 13.14 2.41
N SER A 40 -4.29 12.83 2.85
CA SER A 40 -3.06 13.30 2.20
C SER A 40 -2.59 12.40 1.06
N GLY A 41 -2.95 11.11 1.09
CA GLY A 41 -2.40 10.10 0.19
C GLY A 41 -1.00 9.62 0.60
N GLN A 42 -0.47 10.07 1.74
CA GLN A 42 0.77 9.55 2.29
C GLN A 42 0.53 8.16 2.89
N TYR A 43 1.48 7.25 2.69
CA TYR A 43 1.47 5.96 3.34
C TYR A 43 2.79 5.65 4.05
N TRP A 44 2.67 4.78 5.05
CA TRP A 44 3.78 4.23 5.82
C TRP A 44 3.76 2.72 5.72
N GLN A 45 4.96 2.15 5.74
CA GLN A 45 5.17 0.72 5.65
C GLN A 45 6.18 0.25 6.67
N ALA A 46 5.93 -0.93 7.21
CA ALA A 46 6.84 -1.65 8.10
C ALA A 46 6.89 -3.14 7.70
N ASN A 47 8.02 -3.81 7.97
CA ASN A 47 8.19 -5.24 7.72
C ASN A 47 8.61 -6.00 8.99
N GLU A 48 8.70 -7.33 8.89
CA GLU A 48 9.07 -8.23 9.99
C GLU A 48 10.52 -8.10 10.47
N LYS A 49 11.38 -7.44 9.66
CA LYS A 49 12.77 -7.15 10.00
C LYS A 49 12.93 -5.88 10.83
N GLY A 50 11.85 -5.12 10.99
CA GLY A 50 11.84 -3.83 11.68
C GLY A 50 12.20 -2.64 10.79
N ASP A 51 12.31 -2.84 9.47
CA ASP A 51 12.51 -1.72 8.55
C ASP A 51 11.22 -0.91 8.42
N THR A 52 11.36 0.40 8.19
CA THR A 52 10.24 1.30 7.92
C THR A 52 10.51 2.16 6.68
N ARG A 53 9.45 2.49 5.94
CA ARG A 53 9.51 3.44 4.82
C ARG A 53 8.20 4.22 4.68
N THR A 54 8.25 5.33 3.96
CA THR A 54 7.07 6.15 3.64
C THR A 54 7.16 6.61 2.20
N ASP A 55 6.02 6.76 1.56
CA ASP A 55 5.88 7.33 0.22
C ASP A 55 4.46 7.91 0.03
N TRP A 56 4.17 8.38 -1.17
CA TRP A 56 2.88 8.93 -1.57
C TRP A 56 2.19 8.03 -2.59
N LEU A 57 0.87 7.93 -2.51
CA LEU A 57 0.09 7.28 -3.55
C LEU A 57 0.35 7.95 -4.91
N THR A 58 0.67 7.13 -5.89
CA THR A 58 0.75 7.57 -7.28
C THR A 58 -0.63 7.96 -7.79
N THR A 59 -0.67 8.79 -8.84
CA THR A 59 -1.90 8.98 -9.60
C THR A 59 -2.37 7.65 -10.19
N PRO A 60 -3.69 7.47 -10.41
CA PRO A 60 -4.21 6.24 -10.96
C PRO A 60 -3.45 5.83 -12.22
N GLU A 61 -3.08 4.55 -12.32
CA GLU A 61 -2.56 4.01 -13.59
C GLU A 61 -3.64 4.19 -14.67
N ALA A 62 -3.27 4.85 -15.78
CA ALA A 62 -4.15 5.15 -16.90
C ALA A 62 -4.44 3.91 -17.76
#